data_AF-A0A7K1X1I0-F1
#
_entry.id   AF-A0A7K1X1I0-F1
#
_cell.length_a   1.000
_cell.length_b   1.000
_cell.length_c   1.000
_cell.angle_alpha   90.00
_cell.angle_beta   90.00
_cell.angle_gamma   90.00
#
_symmetry.space_group_name_H-M   'P 1'
#
loop_
_entity.id
_entity.type
_entity.pdbx_description
1 polymer ?
#
loop_
_entity_poly.entity_id
_entity_poly.type
_entity_poly.pdbx_seq_one_letter_code
_entity_poly.pdbx_strand_id
1 'polypeptide(L)'
;MKLVYYSIFLLFISSIAMGQEINIDEALANAKREVEKENYDKALSIIEPLRAKYPENEDIQTYTGRIYSWKKDYKSAINILFPMADRSNPNLEALQALINVYFWTEDYEKCILYCDKYLAIDPKSVEVLKIKATCLEKLNRDQEALDVIDKASYIDNSTQAFRGIRTLIGRKAKNAVSASYLNISTSDPGQQPFHYGYVEYSHKFSKSAIVGRANIGNIGNETQMLFETDFYQTFSNKSYLYANAGVSTGKTIFPVAKGGLEYYFAPQKKFDFSLGARFMHFDTDDITLLTGQVAYNAGVYNFAYRPYYDISNELFSHVLSVQRVNEEKERLIRLELQYGNVPYLYLYNNFTQPLKAYRAGLQYQHRFGDSFFVRPIFLYEYEEYIPSEYRNKFNVQLIVTKRF
;
A
#
# COMPACT_ATOMS: atom_id res chain seq x y z
N MET A 1 -56.37 48.53 55.73
CA MET A 1 -55.32 47.62 56.24
C MET A 1 -55.30 46.26 55.51
N LYS A 2 -55.46 46.21 54.17
CA LYS A 2 -55.38 44.95 53.39
C LYS A 2 -54.25 44.92 52.34
N LEU A 3 -53.56 46.05 52.11
CA LEU A 3 -52.47 46.16 51.14
C LEU A 3 -51.06 45.91 51.71
N VAL A 4 -50.90 45.95 53.03
CA VAL A 4 -49.59 45.71 53.69
C VAL A 4 -49.27 44.22 53.81
N TYR A 5 -50.28 43.35 53.92
CA TYR A 5 -50.08 41.91 54.04
C TYR A 5 -49.61 41.22 52.74
N TYR A 6 -50.02 41.72 51.57
CA TYR A 6 -49.58 41.17 50.29
C TYR A 6 -48.16 41.63 49.88
N SER A 7 -47.67 42.74 50.42
CA SER A 7 -46.32 43.25 50.13
C SER A 7 -45.24 42.49 50.91
N ILE A 8 -45.57 41.94 52.09
CA ILE A 8 -44.64 41.13 52.90
C ILE A 8 -44.55 39.68 52.37
N PHE A 9 -45.60 39.17 51.72
CA PHE A 9 -45.57 37.83 51.12
C PHE A 9 -44.72 37.76 49.84
N LEU A 10 -44.58 38.87 49.10
CA LEU A 10 -43.71 38.97 47.91
C LEU A 10 -42.23 39.22 48.23
N LEU A 11 -41.91 39.62 49.48
CA LEU A 11 -40.52 39.79 49.94
C LEU A 11 -39.87 38.50 50.47
N PHE A 12 -40.64 37.41 50.60
CA PHE A 12 -40.11 36.10 51.03
C PHE A 12 -40.00 35.06 49.89
N ILE A 13 -40.36 35.41 48.65
CA ILE A 13 -40.22 34.51 47.49
C ILE A 13 -38.87 34.73 46.75
N SER A 14 -38.10 35.77 47.09
CA SER A 14 -36.91 36.18 46.33
C SER A 14 -35.56 35.66 46.86
N SER A 15 -35.52 34.70 47.79
CA SER A 15 -34.25 34.22 48.36
C SER A 15 -34.12 32.70 48.51
N ILE A 16 -34.71 31.94 47.57
CA ILE A 16 -34.30 30.55 47.32
C ILE A 16 -33.98 30.40 45.83
N ALA A 17 -33.07 31.23 45.34
CA ALA A 17 -32.17 30.74 44.30
C ALA A 17 -31.21 29.78 45.01
N MET A 18 -31.60 28.50 45.11
CA MET A 18 -30.62 27.46 45.38
C MET A 18 -29.58 27.59 44.27
N GLY A 19 -28.41 28.11 44.60
CA GLY A 19 -27.23 27.90 43.78
C GLY A 19 -27.02 26.40 43.76
N GLN A 20 -27.51 25.71 42.73
CA GLN A 20 -27.07 24.35 42.46
C GLN A 20 -25.56 24.44 42.30
N GLU A 21 -24.86 23.90 43.28
CA GLU A 21 -23.42 23.76 43.19
C GLU A 21 -23.17 22.83 42.02
N ILE A 22 -22.78 23.41 40.87
CA ILE A 22 -22.52 22.64 39.66
C ILE A 22 -21.43 21.64 39.99
N ASN A 23 -21.81 20.37 40.09
CA ASN A 23 -20.89 19.27 40.29
C ASN A 23 -20.06 19.13 39.00
N ILE A 24 -18.78 19.52 39.08
CA ILE A 24 -17.87 19.56 37.93
C ILE A 24 -17.75 18.17 37.30
N ASP A 25 -17.60 17.12 38.11
CA ASP A 25 -17.41 15.75 37.64
C ASP A 25 -18.65 15.24 36.91
N GLU A 26 -19.83 15.51 37.46
CA GLU A 26 -21.10 15.13 36.83
C GLU A 26 -21.31 15.86 35.50
N ALA A 27 -21.06 17.17 35.47
CA ALA A 27 -21.20 17.98 34.27
C ALA A 27 -20.17 17.60 33.18
N LEU A 28 -18.92 17.30 33.55
CA LEU A 28 -17.92 16.77 32.63
C LEU A 28 -18.31 15.37 32.09
N ALA A 29 -18.85 14.49 32.95
CA ALA A 29 -19.34 13.18 32.52
C ALA A 29 -20.54 13.32 31.56
N ASN A 30 -21.45 14.25 31.82
CA ASN A 30 -22.55 14.59 30.91
C ASN A 30 -22.06 15.08 29.55
N ALA A 31 -21.10 16.03 29.54
CA ALA A 31 -20.50 16.52 28.31
C ALA A 31 -19.81 15.39 27.53
N LYS A 32 -19.09 14.48 28.20
CA LYS A 32 -18.48 13.29 27.59
C LYS A 32 -19.51 12.39 26.91
N ARG A 33 -20.63 12.10 27.57
CA ARG A 33 -21.72 11.30 26.97
C ARG A 33 -22.32 11.96 25.73
N GLU A 34 -22.43 13.28 25.70
CA GLU A 34 -22.94 13.97 24.50
C GLU A 34 -21.89 13.98 23.36
N VAL A 35 -20.59 14.07 23.67
CA VAL A 35 -19.52 13.90 22.68
C VAL A 35 -19.53 12.50 22.07
N GLU A 36 -19.72 11.44 22.86
CA GLU A 36 -19.81 10.06 22.37
C GLU A 36 -20.99 9.86 21.40
N LYS A 37 -22.04 10.67 21.54
CA LYS A 37 -23.19 10.73 20.61
C LYS A 37 -22.99 11.70 19.45
N GLU A 38 -21.80 12.29 19.31
CA GLU A 38 -21.47 13.35 18.35
C GLU A 38 -22.30 14.64 18.48
N ASN A 39 -22.97 14.84 19.63
CA ASN A 39 -23.79 16.02 19.91
C ASN A 39 -22.92 17.18 20.46
N TYR A 40 -21.99 17.68 19.66
CA TYR A 40 -21.00 18.67 20.12
C TYR A 40 -21.63 19.98 20.64
N ASP A 41 -22.73 20.45 20.05
CA ASP A 41 -23.42 21.66 20.53
C ASP A 41 -24.02 21.47 21.93
N LYS A 42 -24.55 20.28 22.23
CA LYS A 42 -25.06 19.97 23.57
C LYS A 42 -23.92 19.84 24.56
N ALA A 43 -22.82 19.17 24.18
CA ALA A 43 -21.62 19.09 25.01
C ALA A 43 -21.08 20.50 25.34
N LEU A 44 -21.03 21.40 24.36
CA LEU A 44 -20.65 22.80 24.56
C LEU A 44 -21.62 23.54 25.50
N SER A 45 -22.94 23.36 25.33
CA SER A 45 -23.93 23.99 26.22
C SER A 45 -23.78 23.58 27.70
N ILE A 46 -23.21 22.39 27.95
CA ILE A 46 -22.96 21.86 29.30
C ILE A 46 -21.63 22.39 29.86
N ILE A 47 -20.58 22.46 29.03
CA ILE A 47 -19.23 22.83 29.50
C ILE A 47 -18.95 24.33 29.51
N GLU A 48 -19.63 25.12 28.69
CA GLU A 48 -19.45 26.58 28.64
C GLU A 48 -19.78 27.27 29.98
N PRO A 49 -20.86 26.92 30.70
CA PRO A 49 -21.11 27.45 32.04
C PRO A 49 -20.01 27.07 33.05
N LEU A 50 -19.46 25.85 32.95
CA LEU A 50 -18.33 25.42 33.78
C LEU A 50 -17.09 26.25 33.49
N ARG A 51 -16.78 26.46 32.21
CA ARG A 51 -15.64 27.27 31.77
C ARG A 51 -15.74 28.72 32.26
N ALA A 52 -16.94 29.31 32.20
CA ALA A 52 -17.18 30.65 32.69
C ALA A 52 -17.02 30.77 34.22
N LYS A 53 -17.44 29.73 34.96
CA LYS A 53 -17.33 29.68 36.42
C LYS A 53 -15.91 29.37 36.91
N TYR A 54 -15.17 28.56 36.17
CA TYR A 54 -13.82 28.10 36.51
C TYR A 54 -12.82 28.39 35.37
N PRO A 55 -12.56 29.67 35.05
CA PRO A 55 -11.75 30.04 33.88
C PRO A 55 -10.29 29.55 33.96
N GLU A 56 -9.75 29.39 35.17
CA GLU A 56 -8.38 28.92 35.43
C GLU A 56 -8.26 27.39 35.45
N ASN A 57 -9.37 26.64 35.34
CA ASN A 57 -9.32 25.17 35.34
C ASN A 57 -8.93 24.66 33.94
N GLU A 58 -7.67 24.26 33.80
CA GLU A 58 -7.11 23.82 32.53
C GLU A 58 -7.72 22.53 31.98
N ASP A 59 -8.26 21.65 32.83
CA ASP A 59 -8.92 20.43 32.38
C ASP A 59 -10.23 20.77 31.65
N ILE A 60 -11.01 21.70 32.21
CA ILE A 60 -12.24 22.23 31.59
C ILE A 60 -11.88 22.97 30.28
N GLN A 61 -10.86 23.83 30.30
CA GLN A 61 -10.42 24.55 29.10
C GLN A 61 -9.94 23.58 28.01
N THR A 62 -9.10 22.61 28.35
CA THR A 62 -8.55 21.61 27.44
C THR A 62 -9.65 20.76 26.83
N TYR A 63 -10.58 20.28 27.65
CA TYR A 63 -11.70 19.48 27.17
C TYR A 63 -12.64 20.31 26.28
N THR A 64 -12.87 21.58 26.61
CA THR A 64 -13.61 22.51 25.73
C THR A 64 -12.93 22.68 24.38
N GLY A 65 -11.60 22.88 24.36
CA GLY A 65 -10.81 22.96 23.14
C GLY A 65 -10.89 21.67 22.29
N ARG A 66 -10.86 20.49 22.93
CA ARG A 66 -11.07 19.20 22.26
C ARG A 66 -12.46 19.09 21.62
N ILE A 67 -13.53 19.52 22.32
CA ILE A 67 -14.90 19.52 21.77
C ILE A 67 -14.98 20.40 20.52
N TYR A 68 -14.44 21.62 20.56
CA TYR A 68 -14.36 22.48 19.37
C TYR A 68 -13.57 21.83 18.24
N SER A 69 -12.49 21.11 18.56
CA SER A 69 -11.69 20.37 17.57
C SER A 69 -12.49 19.26 16.89
N TRP A 70 -13.24 18.45 17.66
CA TRP A 70 -14.12 17.39 17.11
C TRP A 70 -15.29 17.96 16.31
N LYS A 71 -15.82 19.12 16.74
CA LYS A 71 -16.82 19.90 15.98
C LYS A 71 -16.25 20.51 14.68
N LYS A 72 -14.93 20.46 14.47
CA LYS A 72 -14.19 21.07 13.35
C LYS A 72 -14.16 22.60 13.38
N ASP A 73 -14.48 23.23 14.50
CA ASP A 73 -14.21 24.65 14.72
C ASP A 73 -12.78 24.81 15.27
N TYR A 74 -11.83 24.64 14.36
CA TYR A 74 -10.41 24.65 14.69
C TYR A 74 -9.93 26.01 15.17
N LYS A 75 -10.57 27.12 14.75
CA LYS A 75 -10.20 28.46 15.20
C LYS A 75 -10.48 28.63 16.70
N SER A 76 -11.69 28.25 17.13
CA SER A 76 -12.05 28.29 18.55
C SER A 76 -11.20 27.32 19.37
N ALA A 77 -10.94 26.12 18.84
CA ALA A 77 -10.06 25.15 19.48
C ALA A 77 -8.64 25.70 19.71
N ILE A 78 -8.01 26.26 18.67
CA ILE A 78 -6.65 26.85 18.78
C ILE A 78 -6.65 27.99 19.79
N ASN A 79 -7.63 28.90 19.73
CA ASN A 79 -7.70 30.05 20.65
C ASN A 79 -7.76 29.62 22.12
N ILE A 80 -8.45 28.51 22.42
CA ILE A 80 -8.58 27.98 23.78
C ILE A 80 -7.33 27.21 24.20
N LEU A 81 -6.79 26.35 23.31
CA LEU A 81 -5.69 25.43 23.64
C LEU A 81 -4.32 26.12 23.67
N PHE A 82 -4.08 27.07 22.76
CA PHE A 82 -2.78 27.70 22.56
C PHE A 82 -2.17 28.31 23.83
N PRO A 83 -2.88 29.10 24.66
CA PRO A 83 -2.29 29.70 25.86
C PRO A 83 -1.78 28.69 26.89
N MET A 84 -2.37 27.49 26.94
CA MET A 84 -1.95 26.42 27.85
C MET A 84 -0.86 25.53 27.25
N ALA A 85 -0.90 25.37 25.92
CA ALA A 85 0.03 24.53 25.16
C ALA A 85 1.36 25.24 24.83
N ASP A 86 1.37 26.56 24.69
CA ASP A 86 2.54 27.36 24.29
C ASP A 86 3.08 28.22 25.44
N ARG A 87 3.61 27.56 26.48
CA ARG A 87 4.25 28.20 27.64
C ARG A 87 5.41 27.36 28.17
N SER A 88 6.18 27.91 29.11
CA SER A 88 7.37 27.22 29.65
C SER A 88 7.07 25.87 30.31
N ASN A 89 5.91 25.72 30.95
CA ASN A 89 5.44 24.46 31.52
C ASN A 89 4.07 24.11 30.89
N PRO A 90 4.04 23.57 29.66
CA PRO A 90 2.82 23.42 28.91
C PRO A 90 1.92 22.34 29.52
N ASN A 91 0.61 22.55 29.42
CA ASN A 91 -0.35 21.49 29.69
C ASN A 91 -0.22 20.42 28.59
N LEU A 92 0.22 19.21 28.96
CA LEU A 92 0.53 18.15 27.99
C LEU A 92 -0.72 17.70 27.20
N GLU A 93 -1.88 17.68 27.85
CA GLU A 93 -3.14 17.33 27.20
C GLU A 93 -3.61 18.39 26.21
N ALA A 94 -3.46 19.67 26.55
CA ALA A 94 -3.75 20.78 25.65
C ALA A 94 -2.78 20.81 24.46
N LEU A 95 -1.50 20.53 24.72
CA LEU A 95 -0.47 20.44 23.69
C LEU A 95 -0.74 19.30 22.70
N GLN A 96 -1.13 18.11 23.18
CA GLN A 96 -1.53 17.00 22.31
C GLN A 96 -2.78 17.35 21.48
N ALA A 97 -3.78 17.99 22.11
CA ALA A 97 -4.97 18.44 21.38
C ALA A 97 -4.61 19.46 20.30
N LEU A 98 -3.70 20.40 20.58
CA LEU A 98 -3.23 21.39 19.62
C LEU A 98 -2.46 20.76 18.46
N ILE A 99 -1.60 19.76 18.72
CA ILE A 99 -0.93 18.97 17.68
C ILE A 99 -1.95 18.33 16.73
N ASN A 100 -3.00 17.70 17.29
CA ASN A 100 -4.06 17.08 16.50
C ASN A 100 -4.81 18.10 15.64
N VAL A 101 -5.10 19.29 16.17
CA VAL A 101 -5.73 20.36 15.40
C VAL A 101 -4.85 20.81 14.22
N TYR A 102 -3.55 21.04 14.45
CA TYR A 102 -2.63 21.39 13.36
C TYR A 102 -2.48 20.26 12.34
N PHE A 103 -2.50 19.00 12.79
CA PHE A 103 -2.49 17.85 11.90
C PHE A 103 -3.75 17.78 11.01
N TRP A 104 -4.94 17.95 11.60
CA TRP A 104 -6.22 17.90 10.88
C TRP A 104 -6.48 19.10 9.97
N THR A 105 -5.86 20.24 10.27
CA THR A 105 -5.88 21.44 9.42
C THR A 105 -4.78 21.45 8.37
N GLU A 106 -3.96 20.39 8.32
CA GLU A 106 -2.82 20.24 7.39
C GLU A 106 -1.74 21.34 7.52
N ASP A 107 -1.71 22.06 8.66
CA ASP A 107 -0.63 22.98 9.01
C ASP A 107 0.56 22.16 9.56
N TYR A 108 1.19 21.40 8.66
CA TYR A 108 2.19 20.39 9.01
C TYR A 108 3.44 20.99 9.66
N GLU A 109 3.85 22.20 9.28
CA GLU A 109 5.01 22.87 9.88
C GLU A 109 4.74 23.25 11.34
N LYS A 110 3.58 23.83 11.65
CA LYS A 110 3.20 24.07 13.06
C LYS A 110 3.00 22.76 13.81
N CYS A 111 2.40 21.76 13.17
CA CYS A 111 2.23 20.45 13.78
C CYS A 111 3.59 19.87 14.22
N ILE A 112 4.60 19.90 13.35
CA ILE A 112 5.96 19.44 13.67
C ILE A 112 6.57 20.24 14.82
N LEU A 113 6.45 21.58 14.81
CA LEU A 113 6.95 22.44 15.89
C LEU A 113 6.37 22.04 17.26
N TYR A 114 5.06 21.79 17.33
CA TYR A 114 4.41 21.40 18.59
C TYR A 114 4.66 19.93 18.94
N CYS A 115 4.81 19.03 17.96
CA CYS A 115 5.33 17.68 18.20
C CYS A 115 6.70 17.73 18.88
N ASP A 116 7.61 18.59 18.43
CA ASP A 116 8.94 18.72 19.03
C ASP A 116 8.89 19.22 20.47
N LYS A 117 8.01 20.18 20.78
CA LYS A 117 7.75 20.63 22.16
C LYS A 117 7.22 19.50 23.04
N TYR A 118 6.29 18.69 22.53
CA TYR A 118 5.73 17.56 23.27
C TYR A 118 6.80 16.49 23.52
N LEU A 119 7.56 16.13 22.48
CA LEU A 119 8.60 15.10 22.55
C LEU A 119 9.81 15.51 23.39
N ALA A 120 10.01 16.80 23.66
CA ALA A 120 10.98 17.25 24.66
C ALA A 120 10.58 16.87 26.10
N ILE A 121 9.28 16.69 26.35
CA ILE A 121 8.72 16.33 27.66
C ILE A 121 8.49 14.82 27.75
N ASP A 122 7.88 14.22 26.74
CA ASP A 122 7.71 12.78 26.59
C ASP A 122 8.33 12.28 25.27
N PRO A 123 9.64 11.97 25.27
CA PRO A 123 10.35 11.51 24.08
C PRO A 123 9.87 10.16 23.54
N LYS A 124 9.08 9.41 24.31
CA LYS A 124 8.68 8.03 24.00
C LYS A 124 7.26 7.92 23.47
N SER A 125 6.55 9.03 23.31
CA SER A 125 5.18 9.04 22.79
C SER A 125 5.14 8.59 21.32
N VAL A 126 4.80 7.31 21.11
CA VAL A 126 4.68 6.69 19.77
C VAL A 126 3.61 7.41 18.93
N GLU A 127 2.53 7.86 19.55
CA GLU A 127 1.45 8.61 18.87
C GLU A 127 1.99 9.92 18.26
N VAL A 128 2.70 10.72 19.06
CA VAL A 128 3.24 12.01 18.60
C VAL A 128 4.38 11.82 17.60
N LEU A 129 5.25 10.82 17.81
CA LEU A 129 6.28 10.45 16.83
C LEU A 129 5.66 10.07 15.48
N LYS A 130 4.54 9.34 15.49
CA LYS A 130 3.81 8.94 14.27
C LYS A 130 3.19 10.14 13.57
N ILE A 131 2.57 11.07 14.31
CA ILE A 131 2.05 12.32 13.74
C ILE A 131 3.20 13.11 13.10
N LYS A 132 4.30 13.33 13.81
CA LYS A 132 5.48 14.04 13.29
C LYS A 132 6.02 13.40 12.01
N ALA A 133 6.24 12.09 12.01
CA ALA A 133 6.72 11.36 10.83
C ALA A 133 5.74 11.47 9.64
N THR A 134 4.43 11.49 9.91
CA THR A 134 3.40 11.68 8.87
C THR A 134 3.45 13.10 8.31
N CYS A 135 3.57 14.13 9.15
CA CYS A 135 3.72 15.52 8.70
C CYS A 135 4.95 15.70 7.81
N LEU A 136 6.09 15.11 8.21
CA LEU A 136 7.33 15.14 7.43
C LEU A 136 7.15 14.44 6.07
N GLU A 137 6.51 13.26 6.03
CA GLU A 137 6.18 12.57 4.78
C GLU A 137 5.31 13.43 3.85
N LYS A 138 4.28 14.09 4.40
CA LYS A 138 3.37 14.97 3.65
C LYS A 138 4.07 16.21 3.07
N LEU A 139 5.08 16.71 3.76
CA LEU A 139 5.95 17.80 3.29
C LEU A 139 7.07 17.33 2.34
N ASN A 140 7.11 16.03 1.97
CA ASN A 140 8.20 15.41 1.21
C ASN A 140 9.58 15.52 1.88
N ARG A 141 9.61 15.67 3.20
CA ARG A 141 10.82 15.62 4.05
C ARG A 141 11.07 14.17 4.47
N ASP A 142 11.14 13.28 3.48
CA ASP A 142 11.11 11.83 3.68
C ASP A 142 12.28 11.31 4.51
N GLN A 143 13.48 11.86 4.35
CA GLN A 143 14.65 11.46 5.14
C GLN A 143 14.47 11.78 6.62
N GLU A 144 13.96 12.97 6.95
CA GLU A 144 13.67 13.35 8.33
C GLU A 144 12.56 12.49 8.93
N ALA A 145 11.56 12.11 8.14
CA ALA A 145 10.53 11.17 8.56
C ALA A 145 11.14 9.81 8.92
N LEU A 146 12.04 9.27 8.09
CA LEU A 146 12.75 8.02 8.36
C LEU A 146 13.61 8.12 9.62
N ASP A 147 14.33 9.23 9.84
CA ASP A 147 15.15 9.45 11.03
C ASP A 147 14.29 9.45 12.32
N VAL A 148 13.09 10.04 12.27
CA VAL A 148 12.13 9.98 13.39
C VAL A 148 11.66 8.55 13.64
N ILE A 149 11.35 7.80 12.58
CA ILE A 149 10.88 6.41 12.69
C ILE A 149 11.99 5.49 13.22
N ASP A 150 13.22 5.67 12.78
CA ASP A 150 14.37 4.90 13.25
C ASP A 150 14.60 5.15 14.74
N LYS A 151 14.58 6.40 15.19
CA LYS A 151 14.64 6.74 16.63
C LYS A 151 13.53 6.07 17.43
N ALA A 152 12.29 6.09 16.93
CA ALA A 152 11.15 5.46 17.60
C ALA A 152 11.30 3.93 17.74
N SER A 153 11.93 3.28 16.76
CA SER A 153 12.12 1.83 16.72
C SER A 153 13.08 1.32 17.81
N TYR A 154 13.91 2.18 18.39
CA TYR A 154 14.75 1.86 19.56
C TYR A 154 14.01 1.99 20.90
N ILE A 155 12.84 2.64 20.92
CA ILE A 155 12.08 2.96 22.13
C ILE A 155 11.01 1.89 22.39
N ASP A 156 10.29 1.51 21.34
CA ASP A 156 9.33 0.42 21.33
C ASP A 156 9.74 -0.53 20.20
N ASN A 157 9.93 -1.82 20.50
CA ASN A 157 10.25 -2.85 19.51
C ASN A 157 9.13 -3.02 18.46
N SER A 158 8.03 -2.29 18.56
CA SER A 158 6.95 -2.26 17.58
C SER A 158 7.21 -1.25 16.43
N THR A 159 7.91 -1.70 15.39
CA THR A 159 7.97 -0.97 14.09
C THR A 159 6.62 -0.94 13.35
N GLN A 160 5.58 -1.55 13.93
CA GLN A 160 4.26 -1.65 13.32
C GLN A 160 3.57 -0.30 13.15
N ALA A 161 3.73 0.63 14.11
CA ALA A 161 3.06 1.93 14.08
C ALA A 161 3.48 2.80 12.87
N PHE A 162 4.70 2.59 12.36
CA PHE A 162 5.31 3.39 11.31
C PHE A 162 5.39 2.69 9.95
N ARG A 163 4.98 1.42 9.87
CA ARG A 163 5.14 0.61 8.66
C ARG A 163 4.43 1.22 7.46
N GLY A 164 3.21 1.73 7.64
CA GLY A 164 2.48 2.43 6.59
C GLY A 164 3.25 3.63 6.03
N ILE A 165 3.85 4.45 6.91
CA ILE A 165 4.63 5.63 6.52
C ILE A 165 5.90 5.22 5.75
N ARG A 166 6.66 4.25 6.27
CA ARG A 166 7.83 3.67 5.57
C ARG A 166 7.46 3.17 4.17
N THR A 167 6.30 2.54 4.03
CA THR A 167 5.80 2.06 2.75
C THR A 167 5.46 3.19 1.79
N LEU A 168 4.80 4.26 2.26
CA LEU A 168 4.52 5.43 1.44
C LEU A 168 5.80 6.09 0.93
N ILE A 169 6.78 6.31 1.82
CA ILE A 169 8.09 6.86 1.47
C ILE A 169 8.79 5.95 0.46
N GLY A 170 8.89 4.65 0.76
CA GLY A 170 9.54 3.69 -0.14
C GLY A 170 8.91 3.65 -1.53
N ARG A 171 7.58 3.83 -1.66
CA ARG A 171 6.89 3.86 -2.96
C ARG A 171 7.24 5.07 -3.84
N LYS A 172 7.78 6.15 -3.26
CA LYS A 172 8.25 7.33 -4.00
C LYS A 172 9.55 7.06 -4.76
N ALA A 173 10.30 6.02 -4.36
CA ALA A 173 11.52 5.60 -5.04
C ALA A 173 11.24 5.27 -6.51
N LYS A 174 12.05 5.86 -7.38
CA LYS A 174 11.86 5.79 -8.84
C LYS A 174 12.64 4.65 -9.46
N ASN A 175 13.70 4.17 -8.80
CA ASN A 175 14.61 3.19 -9.38
C ASN A 175 14.46 1.85 -8.67
N ALA A 176 14.68 0.77 -9.40
CA ALA A 176 14.96 -0.51 -8.81
C ALA A 176 15.88 -1.34 -9.69
N VAL A 177 16.72 -2.15 -9.04
CA VAL A 177 17.53 -3.19 -9.69
C VAL A 177 17.04 -4.54 -9.20
N SER A 178 16.87 -5.49 -10.11
CA SER A 178 16.53 -6.87 -9.78
C SER A 178 17.53 -7.85 -10.37
N ALA A 179 17.75 -8.95 -9.65
CA ALA A 179 18.45 -10.12 -10.17
C ALA A 179 17.56 -11.35 -10.00
N SER A 180 17.61 -12.26 -10.97
CA SER A 180 16.85 -13.50 -10.93
C SER A 180 17.65 -14.69 -11.38
N TYR A 181 17.32 -15.84 -10.78
CA TYR A 181 17.73 -17.15 -11.23
C TYR A 181 16.52 -18.08 -11.25
N LEU A 182 16.34 -18.80 -12.35
CA LEU A 182 15.32 -19.80 -12.59
C LEU A 182 16.00 -21.12 -12.98
N ASN A 183 15.65 -22.17 -12.25
CA ASN A 183 16.00 -23.55 -12.60
C ASN A 183 14.74 -24.30 -13.03
N ILE A 184 14.84 -25.03 -14.13
CA ILE A 184 13.80 -25.93 -14.62
C ILE A 184 14.36 -27.34 -14.66
N SER A 185 13.78 -28.25 -13.89
CA SER A 185 14.18 -29.66 -13.84
C SER A 185 13.00 -30.56 -14.18
N THR A 186 13.25 -31.75 -14.73
CA THR A 186 12.20 -32.76 -14.97
C THR A 186 12.48 -34.07 -14.25
N SER A 187 11.43 -34.85 -14.00
CA SER A 187 11.52 -36.25 -13.57
C SER A 187 10.53 -37.12 -14.35
N ASP A 188 10.86 -38.40 -14.47
CA ASP A 188 9.99 -39.44 -15.05
C ASP A 188 9.52 -39.14 -16.50
N PRO A 189 10.41 -39.03 -17.50
CA PRO A 189 11.87 -39.12 -17.40
C PRO A 189 12.54 -37.77 -17.09
N GLY A 190 13.71 -37.86 -16.43
CA GLY A 190 14.56 -36.70 -16.19
C GLY A 190 15.33 -36.28 -17.45
N GLN A 191 15.59 -34.98 -17.56
CA GLN A 191 16.51 -34.39 -18.55
C GLN A 191 17.46 -33.41 -17.86
N GLN A 192 18.51 -32.97 -18.57
CA GLN A 192 19.40 -31.94 -18.04
C GLN A 192 18.61 -30.66 -17.72
N PRO A 193 18.80 -30.06 -16.53
CA PRO A 193 18.06 -28.87 -16.15
C PRO A 193 18.33 -27.68 -17.06
N PHE A 194 17.33 -26.82 -17.22
CA PHE A 194 17.49 -25.54 -17.90
C PHE A 194 17.74 -24.45 -16.88
N HIS A 195 18.65 -23.55 -17.20
CA HIS A 195 19.07 -22.48 -16.30
C HIS A 195 18.84 -21.13 -16.98
N TYR A 196 18.06 -20.27 -16.33
CA TYR A 196 17.84 -18.91 -16.79
C TYR A 196 18.22 -17.94 -15.69
N GLY A 197 18.76 -16.79 -16.08
CA GLY A 197 19.01 -15.69 -15.16
C GLY A 197 18.80 -14.37 -15.86
N TYR A 198 18.58 -13.32 -15.06
CA TYR A 198 18.59 -11.97 -15.58
C TYR A 198 19.04 -10.96 -14.54
N VAL A 199 19.51 -9.82 -15.06
CA VAL A 199 19.62 -8.57 -14.32
C VAL A 199 18.72 -7.54 -14.99
N GLU A 200 18.01 -6.78 -14.17
CA GLU A 200 17.01 -5.82 -14.61
C GLU A 200 17.21 -4.49 -13.90
N TYR A 201 17.04 -3.40 -14.64
CA TYR A 201 16.92 -2.06 -14.09
C TYR A 201 15.58 -1.46 -14.51
N SER A 202 14.87 -0.85 -13.55
CA SER A 202 13.61 -0.15 -13.80
C SER A 202 13.68 1.29 -13.32
N HIS A 203 13.05 2.18 -14.08
CA HIS A 203 12.86 3.58 -13.73
C HIS A 203 11.41 4.01 -13.91
N LYS A 204 10.85 4.67 -12.89
CA LYS A 204 9.49 5.22 -12.88
C LYS A 204 9.51 6.73 -13.07
N PHE A 205 8.81 7.17 -14.10
CA PHE A 205 8.42 8.55 -14.33
C PHE A 205 7.01 8.78 -13.79
N SER A 206 6.50 10.01 -13.91
CA SER A 206 5.19 10.38 -13.36
C SER A 206 4.00 9.64 -14.00
N LYS A 207 4.09 9.29 -15.29
CA LYS A 207 3.03 8.58 -16.04
C LYS A 207 3.54 7.39 -16.84
N SER A 208 4.82 7.05 -16.70
CA SER A 208 5.42 5.97 -17.45
C SER A 208 6.48 5.26 -16.63
N ALA A 209 6.84 4.06 -17.05
CA ALA A 209 7.97 3.33 -16.51
C ALA A 209 8.71 2.62 -17.64
N ILE A 210 10.03 2.56 -17.53
CA ILE A 210 10.89 1.81 -18.45
C ILE A 210 11.64 0.77 -17.64
N VAL A 211 11.75 -0.43 -18.19
CA VAL A 211 12.52 -1.53 -17.60
C VAL A 211 13.45 -2.08 -18.66
N GLY A 212 14.75 -2.11 -18.41
CA GLY A 212 15.72 -2.79 -19.25
C GLY A 212 16.16 -4.10 -18.60
N ARG A 213 16.17 -5.19 -19.35
CA ARG A 213 16.54 -6.53 -18.84
C ARG A 213 17.56 -7.20 -19.75
N ALA A 214 18.62 -7.72 -19.15
CA ALA A 214 19.60 -8.59 -19.79
C ALA A 214 19.42 -10.00 -19.23
N ASN A 215 18.98 -10.92 -20.09
CA ASN A 215 18.72 -12.31 -19.77
C ASN A 215 19.86 -13.20 -20.28
N ILE A 216 20.12 -14.28 -19.58
CA ILE A 216 20.98 -15.38 -20.00
C ILE A 216 20.21 -16.69 -19.83
N GLY A 217 20.29 -17.57 -20.83
CA GLY A 217 19.72 -18.91 -20.81
C GLY A 217 20.81 -19.92 -21.13
N ASN A 218 20.86 -21.01 -20.37
CA ASN A 218 21.76 -22.13 -20.58
C ASN A 218 20.95 -23.43 -20.58
N ILE A 219 21.00 -24.14 -21.70
CA ILE A 219 20.32 -25.42 -21.94
C ILE A 219 21.34 -26.39 -22.52
N GLY A 220 21.69 -27.43 -21.76
CA GLY A 220 22.76 -28.35 -22.16
C GLY A 220 24.08 -27.61 -22.38
N ASN A 221 24.60 -27.66 -23.61
CA ASN A 221 25.85 -26.98 -23.98
C ASN A 221 25.63 -25.62 -24.67
N GLU A 222 24.37 -25.18 -24.84
CA GLU A 222 24.05 -23.92 -25.48
C GLU A 222 23.81 -22.82 -24.46
N THR A 223 24.41 -21.64 -24.71
CA THR A 223 24.19 -20.42 -23.91
C THR A 223 23.82 -19.28 -24.83
N GLN A 224 22.73 -18.58 -24.50
CA GLN A 224 22.24 -17.44 -25.29
C GLN A 224 21.89 -16.28 -24.36
N MET A 225 21.96 -15.06 -24.90
CA MET A 225 21.56 -13.85 -24.20
C MET A 225 20.37 -13.21 -24.92
N LEU A 226 19.47 -12.60 -24.15
CA LEU A 226 18.33 -11.82 -24.65
C LEU A 226 18.31 -10.47 -23.94
N PHE A 227 18.37 -9.40 -24.73
CA PHE A 227 18.22 -8.03 -24.24
C PHE A 227 16.81 -7.55 -24.58
N GLU A 228 16.08 -7.08 -23.58
CA GLU A 228 14.71 -6.61 -23.76
C GLU A 228 14.44 -5.32 -22.98
N THR A 229 13.40 -4.63 -23.42
CA THR A 229 12.89 -3.42 -22.76
C THR A 229 11.37 -3.51 -22.65
N ASP A 230 10.87 -3.25 -21.43
CA ASP A 230 9.45 -3.07 -21.15
C ASP A 230 9.16 -1.58 -20.99
N PHE A 231 8.05 -1.12 -21.57
CA PHE A 231 7.54 0.23 -21.44
C PHE A 231 6.10 0.20 -20.96
N TYR A 232 5.81 1.03 -19.96
CA TYR A 232 4.48 1.22 -19.40
C TYR A 232 4.08 2.68 -19.55
N GLN A 233 2.86 2.94 -20.01
CA GLN A 233 2.28 4.29 -20.09
C GLN A 233 0.89 4.29 -19.45
N THR A 234 0.71 5.05 -18.37
CA THR A 234 -0.57 5.21 -17.66
C THR A 234 -1.37 6.39 -18.22
N PHE A 235 -2.70 6.23 -18.28
CA PHE A 235 -3.65 7.24 -18.73
C PHE A 235 -4.62 7.66 -17.60
N SER A 236 -5.43 8.70 -17.82
CA SER A 236 -6.23 9.36 -16.78
C SER A 236 -7.34 8.51 -16.15
N ASN A 237 -7.81 7.48 -16.85
CA ASN A 237 -8.92 6.61 -16.44
C ASN A 237 -8.45 5.29 -15.79
N LYS A 238 -7.23 5.26 -15.22
CA LYS A 238 -6.57 4.06 -14.69
C LYS A 238 -6.25 2.99 -15.75
N SER A 239 -6.42 3.30 -17.03
CA SER A 239 -5.91 2.42 -18.09
C SER A 239 -4.42 2.60 -18.25
N TYR A 240 -3.76 1.59 -18.80
CA TYR A 240 -2.36 1.71 -19.18
C TYR A 240 -2.03 0.83 -20.38
N LEU A 241 -1.02 1.24 -21.13
CA LEU A 241 -0.43 0.49 -22.23
C LEU A 241 0.86 -0.15 -21.74
N TYR A 242 1.02 -1.43 -22.03
CA TYR A 242 2.27 -2.17 -21.92
C TYR A 242 2.81 -2.43 -23.32
N ALA A 243 4.10 -2.15 -23.53
CA ALA A 243 4.83 -2.52 -24.74
C ALA A 243 6.14 -3.21 -24.34
N ASN A 244 6.55 -4.20 -25.13
CA ASN A 244 7.82 -4.92 -24.95
C ASN A 244 8.50 -5.10 -26.30
N ALA A 245 9.83 -5.04 -26.29
CA ALA A 245 10.67 -5.39 -27.42
C ALA A 245 11.94 -6.08 -26.93
N GLY A 246 12.46 -7.04 -27.68
CA GLY A 246 13.71 -7.71 -27.34
C GLY A 246 14.40 -8.37 -28.53
N VAL A 247 15.71 -8.56 -28.40
CA VAL A 247 16.59 -9.19 -29.39
C VAL A 247 17.57 -10.12 -28.69
N SER A 248 17.85 -11.27 -29.29
CA SER A 248 18.74 -12.27 -28.69
C SER A 248 19.98 -12.54 -29.56
N THR A 249 21.00 -13.12 -28.93
CA THR A 249 22.24 -13.53 -29.59
C THR A 249 22.16 -14.90 -30.24
N GLY A 250 21.03 -15.59 -30.12
CA GLY A 250 20.89 -16.97 -30.51
C GLY A 250 19.51 -17.29 -31.07
N LYS A 251 19.30 -18.56 -31.42
CA LYS A 251 18.22 -18.98 -32.32
C LYS A 251 17.35 -20.10 -31.76
N THR A 252 17.69 -20.62 -30.57
CA THR A 252 17.15 -21.89 -30.06
C THR A 252 16.55 -21.76 -28.66
N ILE A 253 17.20 -21.03 -27.74
CA ILE A 253 16.76 -20.82 -26.36
C ILE A 253 15.81 -19.62 -26.26
N PHE A 254 16.10 -18.56 -27.01
CA PHE A 254 15.28 -17.35 -27.10
C PHE A 254 14.90 -17.06 -28.55
N PRO A 255 13.78 -16.35 -28.79
CA PRO A 255 13.48 -15.82 -30.12
C PRO A 255 14.56 -14.82 -30.55
N VAL A 256 14.87 -14.79 -31.84
CA VAL A 256 15.82 -13.84 -32.46
C VAL A 256 15.37 -12.41 -32.20
N ALA A 257 14.07 -12.16 -32.38
CA ALA A 257 13.44 -10.90 -32.04
C ALA A 257 12.03 -11.13 -31.47
N LYS A 258 11.60 -10.26 -30.57
CA LYS A 258 10.24 -10.29 -30.02
C LYS A 258 9.69 -8.89 -29.83
N GLY A 259 8.37 -8.79 -29.94
CA GLY A 259 7.60 -7.58 -29.68
C GLY A 259 6.28 -7.91 -29.02
N GLY A 260 5.76 -7.03 -28.18
CA GLY A 260 4.47 -7.23 -27.54
C GLY A 260 3.79 -5.91 -27.22
N LEU A 261 2.45 -5.94 -27.24
CA LEU A 261 1.62 -4.80 -26.89
C LEU A 261 0.37 -5.29 -26.18
N GLU A 262 0.01 -4.68 -25.06
CA GLU A 262 -1.21 -5.01 -24.33
C GLU A 262 -1.80 -3.77 -23.66
N TYR A 263 -3.10 -3.58 -23.85
CA TYR A 263 -3.84 -2.46 -23.26
C TYR A 263 -4.72 -2.96 -22.11
N TYR A 264 -4.56 -2.35 -20.94
CA TYR A 264 -5.30 -2.66 -19.72
C TYR A 264 -6.28 -1.54 -19.41
N PHE A 265 -7.52 -1.90 -19.04
CA PHE A 265 -8.59 -0.94 -18.78
C PHE A 265 -9.61 -1.49 -17.79
N ALA A 266 -10.28 -0.60 -17.06
CA ALA A 266 -11.24 -0.96 -15.99
C ALA A 266 -12.55 -0.17 -16.14
N PRO A 267 -13.45 -0.57 -17.05
CA PRO A 267 -14.69 0.14 -17.31
C PRO A 267 -15.68 0.02 -16.14
N GLN A 268 -15.52 -0.99 -15.28
CA GLN A 268 -16.28 -1.18 -14.05
C GLN A 268 -15.34 -1.18 -12.85
N LYS A 269 -15.72 -0.52 -11.74
CA LYS A 269 -14.84 -0.29 -10.58
C LYS A 269 -14.17 -1.55 -9.98
N LYS A 270 -14.79 -2.72 -10.13
CA LYS A 270 -14.28 -3.99 -9.58
C LYS A 270 -13.65 -4.91 -10.62
N PHE A 271 -13.71 -4.57 -11.90
CA PHE A 271 -13.22 -5.43 -12.97
C PHE A 271 -12.13 -4.75 -13.79
N ASP A 272 -11.01 -5.47 -13.95
CA ASP A 272 -9.92 -5.09 -14.85
C ASP A 272 -9.92 -6.02 -16.05
N PHE A 273 -9.70 -5.45 -17.23
CA PHE A 273 -9.63 -6.16 -18.49
C PHE A 273 -8.33 -5.85 -19.20
N SER A 274 -7.89 -6.77 -20.06
CA SER A 274 -6.82 -6.48 -20.99
C SER A 274 -6.98 -7.22 -22.31
N LEU A 275 -6.41 -6.64 -23.36
CA LEU A 275 -6.30 -7.23 -24.69
C LEU A 275 -4.95 -6.85 -25.29
N GLY A 276 -4.28 -7.82 -25.91
CA GLY A 276 -2.94 -7.63 -26.46
C GLY A 276 -2.51 -8.75 -27.38
N ALA A 277 -1.31 -8.58 -27.93
CA ALA A 277 -0.65 -9.55 -28.77
C ALA A 277 0.86 -9.54 -28.51
N ARG A 278 1.50 -10.68 -28.77
CA ARG A 278 2.95 -10.85 -28.75
C ARG A 278 3.40 -11.55 -30.01
N PHE A 279 4.49 -11.08 -30.58
CA PHE A 279 5.14 -11.63 -31.74
C PHE A 279 6.55 -12.09 -31.35
N MET A 280 6.95 -13.28 -31.79
CA MET A 280 8.27 -13.86 -31.55
C MET A 280 8.74 -14.49 -32.85
N HIS A 281 9.89 -14.02 -33.34
CA HIS A 281 10.56 -14.55 -34.52
C HIS A 281 11.66 -15.52 -34.10
N PHE A 282 11.57 -16.77 -34.54
CA PHE A 282 12.62 -17.78 -34.44
C PHE A 282 13.25 -18.01 -35.81
N ASP A 283 14.38 -18.71 -35.84
CA ASP A 283 15.07 -19.01 -37.10
C ASP A 283 14.24 -19.90 -38.05
N THR A 284 13.34 -20.71 -37.48
CA THR A 284 12.51 -21.66 -38.21
C THR A 284 11.05 -21.25 -38.30
N ASP A 285 10.54 -20.47 -37.35
CA ASP A 285 9.10 -20.24 -37.17
C ASP A 285 8.80 -18.85 -36.61
N ASP A 286 7.62 -18.33 -36.94
CA ASP A 286 7.06 -17.11 -36.37
C ASP A 286 5.87 -17.44 -35.49
N ILE A 287 5.85 -16.92 -34.26
CA ILE A 287 4.79 -17.17 -33.28
C ILE A 287 4.07 -15.87 -32.97
N THR A 288 2.76 -15.83 -33.24
CA THR A 288 1.88 -14.74 -32.82
C THR A 288 0.90 -15.20 -31.76
N LEU A 289 1.02 -14.65 -30.56
CA LEU A 289 0.19 -14.99 -29.40
C LEU A 289 -0.80 -13.86 -29.10
N LEU A 290 -2.09 -14.13 -29.19
CA LEU A 290 -3.13 -13.27 -28.63
C LEU A 290 -3.23 -13.46 -27.12
N THR A 291 -3.38 -12.35 -26.41
CA THR A 291 -3.48 -12.34 -24.94
C THR A 291 -4.67 -11.51 -24.51
N GLY A 292 -5.35 -11.93 -23.45
CA GLY A 292 -6.35 -11.10 -22.81
C GLY A 292 -6.55 -11.48 -21.35
N GLN A 293 -7.29 -10.66 -20.61
CA GLN A 293 -7.58 -10.91 -19.19
C GLN A 293 -8.95 -10.38 -18.80
N VAL A 294 -9.57 -11.07 -17.83
CA VAL A 294 -10.62 -10.51 -16.98
C VAL A 294 -10.22 -10.77 -15.52
N ALA A 295 -10.20 -9.73 -14.70
CA ALA A 295 -9.90 -9.84 -13.27
C ALA A 295 -10.96 -9.15 -12.41
N TYR A 296 -11.30 -9.76 -11.28
CA TYR A 296 -12.25 -9.26 -10.29
C TYR A 296 -11.54 -8.92 -8.98
N ASN A 297 -11.73 -7.69 -8.50
CA ASN A 297 -11.14 -7.16 -7.28
C ASN A 297 -12.16 -7.20 -6.12
N ALA A 298 -11.86 -8.00 -5.11
CA ALA A 298 -12.64 -8.18 -3.89
C ALA A 298 -11.82 -7.76 -2.66
N GLY A 299 -11.65 -6.45 -2.47
CA GLY A 299 -10.86 -5.90 -1.37
C GLY A 299 -9.38 -6.25 -1.53
N VAL A 300 -8.85 -7.07 -0.61
CA VAL A 300 -7.44 -7.53 -0.64
C VAL A 300 -7.20 -8.72 -1.58
N TYR A 301 -8.25 -9.29 -2.15
CA TYR A 301 -8.18 -10.42 -3.08
C TYR A 301 -8.43 -9.97 -4.52
N ASN A 302 -7.67 -10.54 -5.45
CA ASN A 302 -7.85 -10.40 -6.89
C ASN A 302 -7.98 -11.80 -7.50
N PHE A 303 -9.00 -12.00 -8.32
CA PHE A 303 -9.25 -13.24 -9.05
C PHE A 303 -9.12 -12.94 -10.54
N ALA A 304 -8.25 -13.62 -11.28
CA ALA A 304 -8.06 -13.34 -12.70
C ALA A 304 -8.13 -14.60 -13.55
N TYR A 305 -8.78 -14.47 -14.70
CA TYR A 305 -8.77 -15.43 -15.80
C TYR A 305 -8.03 -14.82 -16.99
N ARG A 306 -7.10 -15.58 -17.57
CA ARG A 306 -6.22 -15.10 -18.63
C ARG A 306 -6.06 -16.15 -19.73
N PRO A 307 -6.73 -16.01 -20.89
CA PRO A 307 -6.53 -16.87 -22.05
C PRO A 307 -5.32 -16.45 -22.90
N TYR A 308 -4.77 -17.43 -23.60
CA TYR A 308 -3.70 -17.31 -24.57
C TYR A 308 -4.06 -18.14 -25.80
N TYR A 309 -3.88 -17.53 -26.98
CA TYR A 309 -4.12 -18.22 -28.24
C TYR A 309 -2.96 -17.95 -29.19
N ASP A 310 -2.22 -19.00 -29.52
CA ASP A 310 -1.16 -19.00 -30.52
C ASP A 310 -1.81 -19.19 -31.89
N ILE A 311 -1.82 -18.12 -32.70
CA ILE A 311 -2.44 -18.14 -34.02
C ILE A 311 -1.64 -19.03 -34.97
N SER A 312 -0.30 -19.01 -34.86
CA SER A 312 0.58 -19.70 -35.80
C SER A 312 0.40 -21.20 -35.74
N ASN A 313 0.20 -21.73 -34.53
CA ASN A 313 0.12 -23.17 -34.27
C ASN A 313 -1.30 -23.64 -33.85
N GLU A 314 -2.27 -22.74 -33.81
CA GLU A 314 -3.64 -22.98 -33.32
C GLU A 314 -3.71 -23.54 -31.89
N LEU A 315 -2.78 -23.10 -31.02
CA LEU A 315 -2.66 -23.61 -29.66
C LEU A 315 -3.37 -22.73 -28.65
N PHE A 316 -3.97 -23.33 -27.64
CA PHE A 316 -4.70 -22.62 -26.59
C PHE A 316 -4.13 -22.92 -25.21
N SER A 317 -4.15 -21.92 -24.33
CA SER A 317 -3.94 -22.09 -22.90
C SER A 317 -4.70 -21.05 -22.11
N HIS A 318 -4.93 -21.34 -20.84
CA HIS A 318 -5.52 -20.38 -19.94
C HIS A 318 -4.97 -20.50 -18.53
N VAL A 319 -5.01 -19.40 -17.80
CA VAL A 319 -4.57 -19.30 -16.41
C VAL A 319 -5.73 -18.79 -15.57
N LEU A 320 -6.00 -19.47 -14.47
CA LEU A 320 -6.78 -18.97 -13.35
C LEU A 320 -5.83 -18.59 -12.23
N SER A 321 -5.99 -17.41 -11.64
CA SER A 321 -5.14 -16.97 -10.54
C SER A 321 -5.95 -16.34 -9.42
N VAL A 322 -5.50 -16.57 -8.19
CA VAL A 322 -5.97 -15.91 -6.99
C VAL A 322 -4.79 -15.26 -6.32
N GLN A 323 -4.89 -13.94 -6.10
CA GLN A 323 -3.86 -13.16 -5.46
C GLN A 323 -4.41 -12.48 -4.21
N ARG A 324 -3.64 -12.47 -3.13
CA ARG A 324 -3.87 -11.64 -1.95
C ARG A 324 -2.72 -10.67 -1.77
N VAL A 325 -3.03 -9.39 -1.63
CA VAL A 325 -2.05 -8.32 -1.43
C VAL A 325 -2.22 -7.69 -0.05
N ASN A 326 -1.11 -7.44 0.61
CA ASN A 326 -1.03 -6.53 1.74
C ASN A 326 -0.21 -5.32 1.32
N GLU A 327 -0.90 -4.24 0.98
CA GLU A 327 -0.31 -2.99 0.49
C GLU A 327 0.69 -2.41 1.49
N GLU A 328 0.32 -2.35 2.77
CA GLU A 328 1.14 -1.77 3.83
C GLU A 328 2.45 -2.55 4.06
N LYS A 329 2.40 -3.88 3.96
CA LYS A 329 3.58 -4.75 4.08
C LYS A 329 4.31 -4.96 2.75
N GLU A 330 3.76 -4.45 1.65
CA GLU A 330 4.15 -4.78 0.27
C GLU A 330 4.37 -6.29 0.05
N ARG A 331 3.50 -7.09 0.68
CA ARG A 331 3.50 -8.55 0.58
C ARG A 331 2.44 -9.02 -0.38
N LEU A 332 2.75 -10.06 -1.12
CA LEU A 332 1.84 -10.66 -2.09
C LEU A 332 1.98 -12.18 -1.99
N ILE A 333 0.85 -12.88 -2.04
CA ILE A 333 0.80 -14.31 -2.32
C ILE A 333 -0.14 -14.51 -3.49
N ARG A 334 0.29 -15.32 -4.45
CA ARG A 334 -0.48 -15.65 -5.65
C ARG A 334 -0.42 -17.15 -5.90
N LEU A 335 -1.59 -17.72 -6.14
CA LEU A 335 -1.78 -19.08 -6.59
C LEU A 335 -2.26 -19.04 -8.03
N GLU A 336 -1.69 -19.89 -8.88
CA GLU A 336 -2.04 -19.99 -10.30
C GLU A 336 -2.31 -21.45 -10.68
N LEU A 337 -3.36 -21.67 -11.46
CA LEU A 337 -3.66 -22.93 -12.13
C LEU A 337 -3.70 -22.67 -13.63
N GLN A 338 -2.97 -23.46 -14.40
CA GLN A 338 -2.91 -23.31 -15.85
C GLN A 338 -3.10 -24.65 -16.55
N TYR A 339 -3.78 -24.60 -17.68
CA TYR A 339 -3.98 -25.74 -18.58
C TYR A 339 -3.79 -25.33 -20.03
N GLY A 340 -3.17 -26.21 -20.82
CA GLY A 340 -3.01 -26.08 -22.26
C GLY A 340 -1.57 -26.19 -22.75
N ASN A 341 -1.36 -25.81 -24.02
CA ASN A 341 -0.15 -26.05 -24.81
C ASN A 341 0.89 -24.92 -24.80
N VAL A 342 0.47 -23.69 -24.54
CA VAL A 342 1.36 -22.52 -24.52
C VAL A 342 2.23 -22.58 -23.25
N PRO A 343 3.58 -22.52 -23.39
CA PRO A 343 4.49 -22.71 -22.27
C PRO A 343 4.41 -21.59 -21.23
N TYR A 344 4.69 -21.96 -19.97
CA TYR A 344 4.83 -21.01 -18.87
C TYR A 344 6.00 -20.04 -19.10
N LEU A 345 5.87 -18.81 -18.58
CA LEU A 345 6.80 -17.68 -18.84
C LEU A 345 7.04 -17.35 -20.32
N TYR A 346 6.30 -17.99 -21.24
CA TYR A 346 6.44 -17.80 -22.69
C TYR A 346 7.87 -18.04 -23.18
N LEU A 347 8.60 -18.92 -22.51
CA LEU A 347 9.92 -19.39 -22.91
C LEU A 347 9.76 -20.41 -24.05
N TYR A 348 9.18 -19.95 -25.17
CA TYR A 348 9.21 -20.69 -26.41
C TYR A 348 10.66 -20.92 -26.80
N ASN A 349 10.99 -22.18 -27.07
CA ASN A 349 12.30 -22.62 -27.48
C ASN A 349 12.11 -23.71 -28.55
N ASN A 350 13.11 -23.90 -29.40
CA ASN A 350 13.04 -24.87 -30.49
C ASN A 350 13.23 -26.33 -30.01
N PHE A 351 13.51 -26.56 -28.74
CA PHE A 351 13.76 -27.90 -28.19
C PHE A 351 12.49 -28.64 -27.76
N THR A 352 11.39 -27.93 -27.51
CA THR A 352 10.18 -28.51 -26.95
C THR A 352 8.97 -28.26 -27.84
N GLN A 353 8.34 -29.33 -28.32
CA GLN A 353 7.02 -29.22 -28.92
C GLN A 353 6.00 -28.77 -27.86
N PRO A 354 5.13 -27.80 -28.18
CA PRO A 354 4.12 -27.29 -27.26
C PRO A 354 2.96 -28.29 -27.09
N LEU A 355 3.16 -29.25 -26.19
CA LEU A 355 2.18 -30.28 -25.84
C LEU A 355 1.38 -29.90 -24.59
N LYS A 356 0.34 -30.68 -24.28
CA LYS A 356 -0.58 -30.35 -23.18
C LYS A 356 0.12 -30.41 -21.84
N ALA A 357 -0.13 -29.46 -20.96
CA ALA A 357 0.28 -29.59 -19.57
C ALA A 357 -0.75 -29.04 -18.58
N TYR A 358 -0.71 -29.61 -17.39
CA TYR A 358 -1.41 -29.14 -16.19
C TYR A 358 -0.39 -28.49 -15.27
N ARG A 359 -0.65 -27.26 -14.84
CA ARG A 359 0.34 -26.49 -14.07
C ARG A 359 -0.28 -25.88 -12.82
N ALA A 360 0.47 -25.90 -11.73
CA ALA A 360 0.09 -25.31 -10.45
C ALA A 360 1.24 -24.50 -9.87
N GLY A 361 1.01 -23.20 -9.67
CA GLY A 361 2.03 -22.21 -9.31
C GLY A 361 1.74 -21.53 -7.99
N LEU A 362 2.80 -21.25 -7.24
CA LEU A 362 2.80 -20.44 -6.03
C LEU A 362 3.88 -19.37 -6.14
N GLN A 363 3.48 -18.12 -5.99
CA GLN A 363 4.37 -16.97 -5.91
C GLN A 363 4.18 -16.26 -4.57
N TYR A 364 5.28 -15.91 -3.92
CA TYR A 364 5.28 -15.10 -2.72
C TYR A 364 6.24 -13.94 -2.87
N GLN A 365 5.87 -12.74 -2.42
CA GLN A 365 6.75 -11.58 -2.33
C GLN A 365 6.80 -11.09 -0.89
N HIS A 366 8.02 -10.85 -0.41
CA HIS A 366 8.29 -10.29 0.90
C HIS A 366 9.21 -9.07 0.79
N ARG A 367 8.88 -7.98 1.49
CA ARG A 367 9.78 -6.85 1.69
C ARG A 367 10.60 -7.03 2.96
N PHE A 368 11.93 -7.02 2.82
CA PHE A 368 12.89 -6.96 3.91
C PHE A 368 13.41 -5.52 4.07
N GLY A 369 13.38 -5.03 5.31
CA GLY A 369 13.65 -3.61 5.58
C GLY A 369 12.74 -2.69 4.76
N ASP A 370 13.31 -1.60 4.26
CA ASP A 370 12.55 -0.54 3.58
C ASP A 370 12.50 -0.69 2.07
N SER A 371 13.44 -1.43 1.47
CA SER A 371 13.57 -1.44 0.02
C SER A 371 14.15 -2.69 -0.63
N PHE A 372 14.40 -3.76 0.13
CA PHE A 372 14.72 -5.06 -0.45
C PHE A 372 13.48 -5.93 -0.57
N PHE A 373 13.32 -6.62 -1.69
CA PHE A 373 12.24 -7.56 -1.93
C PHE A 373 12.83 -8.90 -2.34
N VAL A 374 12.25 -9.97 -1.80
CA VAL A 374 12.57 -11.33 -2.20
C VAL A 374 11.29 -11.99 -2.65
N ARG A 375 11.35 -12.62 -3.82
CA ARG A 375 10.19 -13.21 -4.47
C ARG A 375 10.51 -14.62 -4.98
N PRO A 376 10.35 -15.66 -4.14
CA PRO A 376 10.35 -17.04 -4.61
C PRO A 376 9.09 -17.33 -5.43
N ILE A 377 9.27 -18.09 -6.51
CA ILE A 377 8.22 -18.60 -7.37
C ILE A 377 8.47 -20.09 -7.58
N PHE A 378 7.44 -20.89 -7.34
CA PHE A 378 7.45 -22.32 -7.59
C PHE A 378 6.32 -22.66 -8.55
N LEU A 379 6.61 -23.41 -9.60
CA LEU A 379 5.61 -23.97 -10.49
C LEU A 379 5.89 -25.45 -10.71
N TYR A 380 4.88 -26.26 -10.46
CA TYR A 380 4.84 -27.64 -10.89
C TYR A 380 4.06 -27.75 -12.21
N GLU A 381 4.60 -28.51 -13.15
CA GLU A 381 3.94 -28.85 -14.41
C GLU A 381 3.94 -30.37 -14.57
N TYR A 382 2.77 -30.93 -14.89
CA TYR A 382 2.63 -32.27 -15.41
C TYR A 382 2.43 -32.13 -16.92
N GLU A 383 3.53 -32.21 -17.67
CA GLU A 383 3.56 -31.93 -19.11
C GLU A 383 3.62 -33.22 -19.92
N GLU A 384 2.84 -33.27 -20.98
CA GLU A 384 3.00 -34.22 -22.06
C GLU A 384 4.30 -33.86 -22.80
N TYR A 385 5.21 -34.81 -22.98
CA TYR A 385 6.50 -34.56 -23.67
C TYR A 385 6.67 -35.39 -24.93
N ILE A 386 5.91 -36.48 -25.04
CA ILE A 386 5.66 -37.31 -26.22
C ILE A 386 4.15 -37.61 -26.20
N PRO A 387 3.45 -37.78 -27.34
CA PRO A 387 2.02 -38.05 -27.35
C PRO A 387 1.60 -39.16 -26.37
N SER A 388 0.69 -38.85 -25.45
CA SER A 388 0.21 -39.72 -24.37
C SER A 388 1.22 -40.10 -23.27
N GLU A 389 2.43 -39.57 -23.29
CA GLU A 389 3.43 -39.75 -22.23
C GLU A 389 3.69 -38.44 -21.49
N TYR A 390 3.68 -38.52 -20.16
CA TYR A 390 3.78 -37.36 -19.29
C TYR A 390 5.00 -37.45 -18.38
N ARG A 391 5.53 -36.28 -18.05
CA ARG A 391 6.62 -36.12 -17.10
C ARG A 391 6.33 -35.00 -16.11
N ASN A 392 7.05 -35.04 -15.00
CA ASN A 392 7.02 -33.98 -14.01
C ASN A 392 8.05 -32.91 -14.39
N LYS A 393 7.69 -31.64 -14.25
CA LYS A 393 8.59 -30.51 -14.45
C LYS A 393 8.41 -29.51 -13.32
N PHE A 394 9.53 -29.03 -12.81
CA PHE A 394 9.62 -28.15 -11.66
C PHE A 394 10.35 -26.89 -12.07
N ASN A 395 9.70 -25.74 -11.93
CA ASN A 395 10.29 -24.44 -12.17
C ASN A 395 10.45 -23.75 -10.82
N VAL A 396 11.69 -23.46 -10.44
CA VAL A 396 12.03 -22.79 -9.19
C VAL A 396 12.78 -21.51 -9.52
N GLN A 397 12.16 -20.38 -9.23
CA GLN A 397 12.74 -19.07 -9.47
C GLN A 397 12.87 -18.28 -8.17
N LEU A 398 14.00 -17.60 -8.03
CA LEU A 398 14.22 -16.59 -7.01
C LEU A 398 14.46 -15.25 -7.69
N ILE A 399 13.79 -14.22 -7.20
CA ILE A 399 13.99 -12.84 -7.65
C ILE A 399 14.30 -12.00 -6.42
N VAL A 400 15.38 -11.22 -6.49
CA VAL A 400 15.78 -10.26 -5.47
C VAL A 400 15.79 -8.88 -6.10
N THR A 401 15.08 -7.93 -5.48
CA THR A 401 14.96 -6.56 -5.98
C THR A 401 15.37 -5.57 -4.90
N LYS A 402 16.18 -4.58 -5.27
CA LYS A 402 16.51 -3.41 -4.45
C LYS A 402 15.91 -2.17 -5.08
N ARG A 403 15.00 -1.50 -4.37
CA ARG A 403 14.40 -0.22 -4.73
C ARG A 403 15.17 0.94 -4.09
N PHE A 404 15.34 2.06 -4.80
CA PHE A 404 16.04 3.26 -4.30
C PHE A 404 15.65 4.55 -5.03
#